data_AF-A0A3N5VVR3-F1
#
_entry.id   AF-A0A3N5VVR3-F1
#
_cell.length_a   1.000
_cell.length_b   1.000
_cell.length_c   1.000
_cell.angle_alpha   90.00
_cell.angle_beta   90.00
_cell.angle_gamma   90.00
#
_symmetry.space_group_name_H-M   'P 1'
#
loop_
_entity.id
_entity.type
_entity.pdbx_description
1 polymer ?
#
loop_
_entity_poly.entity_id
_entity_poly.type
_entity_poly.pdbx_seq_one_letter_code
_entity_poly.pdbx_strand_id
1 'polypeptide(L)'
;MIQSSTKISEPGTSSTKFGPYGGQFVPETLMPALLELESAYYALQTDPAFQSELAHLLHTYVGRPTPLSLARRLSDHLGGARIYLKREDLAHSGAHKINNALGQALLARSMGKRRIIAETGA
;
A
#
# COMPACT_ATOMS: atom_id res chain seq x y z
N MET A 1 17.04 24.74 -23.01
CA MET A 1 16.57 23.38 -23.35
C MET A 1 17.28 22.41 -22.41
N ILE A 2 16.80 22.29 -21.17
CA ILE A 2 17.49 21.54 -20.11
C ILE A 2 16.66 20.29 -19.83
N GLN A 3 17.24 19.13 -20.15
CA GLN A 3 16.70 17.82 -19.82
C GLN A 3 16.59 17.69 -18.30
N SER A 4 15.38 17.63 -17.77
CA SER A 4 15.14 17.24 -16.37
C SER A 4 15.20 15.72 -16.30
N SER A 5 16.41 15.21 -16.09
CA SER A 5 16.64 13.81 -15.72
C SER A 5 16.17 13.63 -14.29
N THR A 6 15.03 12.95 -14.09
CA THR A 6 14.58 12.51 -12.78
C THR A 6 15.57 11.45 -12.29
N LYS A 7 16.56 11.86 -11.49
CA LYS A 7 17.45 10.93 -10.80
C LYS A 7 16.60 10.07 -9.86
N ILE A 8 16.61 8.77 -10.09
CA ILE A 8 16.10 7.80 -9.12
C ILE A 8 17.06 7.87 -7.93
N SER A 9 16.54 8.28 -6.76
CA SER A 9 17.30 8.36 -5.51
C SER A 9 17.68 6.97 -5.03
N GLU A 10 18.93 6.81 -4.57
CA GLU A 10 19.43 5.56 -3.97
C GLU A 10 18.62 5.16 -2.72
N PRO A 11 18.47 3.86 -2.42
CA PRO A 11 17.82 3.41 -1.20
C PRO A 11 18.56 3.99 0.02
N GLY A 12 17.87 4.84 0.79
CA GLY A 12 18.42 5.54 1.97
C GLY A 12 18.61 7.06 1.83
N THR A 13 18.35 7.67 0.67
CA THR A 13 18.47 9.15 0.48
C THR A 13 17.15 9.92 0.40
N SER A 14 15.99 9.26 0.46
CA SER A 14 14.71 9.96 0.59
C SER A 14 14.53 10.43 2.04
N SER A 15 14.21 11.71 2.22
CA SER A 15 13.76 12.22 3.52
C SER A 15 12.65 11.33 4.07
N THR A 16 12.89 10.67 5.22
CA THR A 16 11.87 9.92 5.97
C THR A 16 10.74 10.83 6.49
N LYS A 17 10.89 12.14 6.29
CA LYS A 17 9.93 13.18 6.66
C LYS A 17 9.25 13.78 5.44
N PHE A 18 7.96 14.05 5.60
CA PHE A 18 7.13 14.87 4.74
C PHE A 18 6.96 16.25 5.40
N GLY A 19 7.84 17.20 5.06
CA GLY A 19 7.93 18.48 5.78
C GLY A 19 8.33 18.26 7.25
N PRO A 20 7.60 18.80 8.24
CA PRO A 20 7.90 18.54 9.65
C PRO A 20 7.41 17.18 10.17
N TYR A 21 6.61 16.44 9.40
CA TYR A 21 5.95 15.20 9.83
C TYR A 21 6.69 13.94 9.35
N GLY A 22 6.55 12.81 10.05
CA GLY A 22 7.23 11.55 9.74
C GLY A 22 8.59 11.42 10.42
N GLY A 23 9.44 10.51 9.93
CA GLY A 23 10.68 10.09 10.57
C GLY A 23 10.53 8.85 11.44
N GLN A 24 11.63 8.40 12.04
CA GLN A 24 11.71 7.21 12.87
C GLN A 24 12.00 7.63 14.33
N PHE A 25 10.97 7.63 15.17
CA PHE A 25 11.06 7.94 16.61
C PHE A 25 10.82 6.66 17.42
N VAL A 26 11.75 5.72 17.31
CA VAL A 26 11.65 4.38 17.91
C VAL A 26 12.90 4.07 18.73
N PRO A 27 12.83 3.09 19.66
CA PRO A 27 14.03 2.59 20.34
C PRO A 27 15.06 2.04 19.35
N GLU A 28 16.34 2.24 19.66
CA GLU A 28 17.48 1.75 18.85
C GLU A 28 17.39 0.25 18.55
N THR A 29 16.87 -0.53 19.49
CA THR A 29 16.70 -1.99 19.35
C THR A 29 15.78 -2.40 18.19
N LEU A 30 14.94 -1.49 17.67
CA LEU A 30 14.07 -1.73 16.52
C LEU A 30 14.67 -1.32 15.18
N MET A 31 15.73 -0.49 15.19
CA MET A 31 16.34 0.05 13.97
C MET A 31 16.80 -1.03 12.98
N PRO A 32 17.45 -2.13 13.41
CA PRO A 32 17.86 -3.19 12.48
C PRO A 32 16.69 -3.81 11.71
N ALA A 33 15.54 -4.02 12.38
CA ALA A 33 14.36 -4.59 11.75
C ALA A 33 13.69 -3.62 10.76
N LEU A 34 13.69 -2.31 11.06
CA LEU A 34 13.16 -1.29 10.16
C LEU A 34 14.02 -1.14 8.90
N LEU A 35 15.34 -1.13 9.05
CA LEU A 35 16.28 -1.05 7.92
C LEU A 35 16.20 -2.30 7.02
N GLU A 36 16.08 -3.49 7.62
CA GLU A 36 15.85 -4.75 6.88
C GLU A 36 14.56 -4.68 6.07
N LEU A 37 13.47 -4.22 6.69
CA LEU A 37 12.17 -4.05 6.04
C LEU A 37 12.21 -3.05 4.88
N GLU A 38 12.82 -1.87 5.11
CA GLU A 38 12.95 -0.82 4.12
C GLU A 38 13.77 -1.28 2.91
N SER A 39 14.90 -1.95 3.15
CA SER A 39 15.75 -2.50 2.08
C SER A 39 15.00 -3.55 1.26
N ALA A 40 14.32 -4.49 1.92
CA ALA A 40 13.53 -5.51 1.24
C ALA A 40 12.37 -4.92 0.44
N TYR A 41 11.67 -3.92 1.00
CA TYR A 41 10.60 -3.21 0.31
C TYR A 41 11.09 -2.53 -0.96
N TYR A 42 12.18 -1.75 -0.91
CA TYR A 42 12.70 -1.07 -2.09
C TYR A 42 13.22 -2.04 -3.16
N ALA A 43 13.78 -3.18 -2.76
CA ALA A 43 14.19 -4.21 -3.69
C ALA A 43 12.99 -4.86 -4.41
N LEU A 44 11.91 -5.14 -3.68
CA LEU A 44 10.74 -5.85 -4.21
C LEU A 44 9.71 -4.93 -4.88
N GLN A 45 9.70 -3.63 -4.59
CA GLN A 45 8.74 -2.71 -5.22
C GLN A 45 8.94 -2.64 -6.74
N THR A 46 10.16 -2.85 -7.22
CA THR A 46 10.52 -2.81 -8.65
C THR A 46 10.68 -4.20 -9.26
N ASP A 47 10.58 -5.28 -8.47
CA ASP A 47 10.68 -6.66 -8.95
C ASP A 47 9.43 -7.06 -9.74
N PRO A 48 9.55 -7.37 -11.05
CA PRO A 48 8.42 -7.77 -11.88
C PRO A 48 7.71 -9.04 -11.39
N ALA A 49 8.44 -9.99 -10.80
CA ALA A 49 7.85 -11.23 -10.30
C ALA A 49 6.94 -10.95 -9.10
N PHE A 50 7.43 -10.13 -8.16
CA PHE A 50 6.66 -9.68 -7.00
C PHE A 50 5.40 -8.90 -7.43
N GLN A 51 5.55 -7.94 -8.35
CA GLN A 51 4.43 -7.14 -8.85
C GLN A 51 3.39 -7.99 -9.59
N SER A 52 3.83 -8.97 -10.38
CA SER A 52 2.95 -9.90 -11.08
C SER A 52 2.15 -10.76 -10.11
N GLU A 53 2.79 -11.32 -9.08
CA GLU A 53 2.10 -12.13 -8.07
C GLU A 53 1.11 -11.29 -7.25
N LEU A 54 1.51 -10.10 -6.80
CA LEU A 54 0.62 -9.20 -6.07
C LEU A 54 -0.58 -8.80 -6.94
N ALA A 55 -0.36 -8.43 -8.21
CA ALA A 55 -1.44 -8.09 -9.14
C ALA A 55 -2.38 -9.28 -9.39
N HIS A 56 -1.83 -10.48 -9.53
CA HIS A 56 -2.61 -11.71 -9.70
C HIS A 56 -3.52 -11.95 -8.49
N LEU A 57 -2.99 -11.86 -7.26
CA LEU A 57 -3.78 -12.07 -6.05
C LEU A 57 -4.78 -10.93 -5.80
N LEU A 58 -4.41 -9.69 -6.11
CA LEU A 58 -5.35 -8.56 -6.07
C LEU A 58 -6.55 -8.81 -7.01
N HIS A 59 -6.31 -9.36 -8.20
CA HIS A 59 -7.38 -9.67 -9.14
C HIS A 59 -8.20 -10.89 -8.72
N THR A 60 -7.54 -12.02 -8.47
CA THR A 60 -8.20 -13.34 -8.33
C THR A 60 -8.69 -13.64 -6.92
N TYR A 61 -8.06 -13.08 -5.89
CA TYR A 61 -8.41 -13.31 -4.50
C TYR A 61 -9.12 -12.11 -3.87
N VAL A 62 -8.58 -10.89 -4.04
CA VAL A 62 -9.18 -9.69 -3.44
C VAL A 62 -10.41 -9.21 -4.21
N GLY A 63 -10.50 -9.49 -5.52
CA GLY A 63 -11.62 -9.05 -6.37
C GLY A 63 -11.42 -7.65 -6.98
N ARG A 64 -10.18 -7.27 -7.26
CA ARG A 64 -9.86 -5.98 -7.90
C ARG A 64 -10.08 -6.06 -9.43
N PRO A 65 -10.46 -4.95 -10.08
CA PRO A 65 -10.79 -3.65 -9.49
C PRO A 65 -12.19 -3.62 -8.87
N THR A 66 -12.35 -2.84 -7.79
CA THR A 66 -13.68 -2.57 -7.21
C THR A 66 -14.42 -1.52 -8.06
N PRO A 67 -15.76 -1.65 -8.21
CA PRO A 67 -16.53 -0.73 -9.04
C PRO A 67 -16.62 0.68 -8.43
N LEU A 68 -16.86 1.66 -9.29
CA LEU A 68 -17.25 3.02 -8.92
C LEU A 68 -18.75 3.19 -9.19
N SER A 69 -19.56 3.22 -8.13
CA SER A 69 -21.04 3.20 -8.26
C SER A 69 -21.64 4.59 -8.08
N LEU A 70 -22.47 5.06 -9.02
CA LEU A 70 -23.25 6.27 -8.84
C LEU A 70 -24.36 6.05 -7.80
N ALA A 71 -24.28 6.73 -6.66
CA ALA A 71 -25.31 6.75 -5.64
C ALA A 71 -26.44 7.73 -6.05
N ARG A 72 -27.32 7.30 -6.96
CA ARG A 72 -28.37 8.16 -7.55
C ARG A 72 -29.24 8.84 -6.48
N ARG A 73 -29.82 8.06 -5.57
CA ARG A 73 -30.69 8.59 -4.49
C ARG A 73 -29.99 9.63 -3.62
N LEU A 74 -28.70 9.45 -3.33
CA LEU A 74 -27.92 10.41 -2.56
C LEU A 74 -27.61 11.68 -3.37
N SER A 75 -27.32 11.50 -4.66
CA SER A 75 -27.09 12.62 -5.58
C SER A 75 -28.36 13.48 -5.72
N ASP A 76 -29.51 12.84 -5.89
CA ASP A 76 -30.81 13.51 -6.00
C ASP A 76 -31.16 14.24 -4.69
N HIS A 77 -30.90 13.60 -3.54
CA HIS A 77 -31.13 14.19 -2.23
C HIS A 77 -30.30 15.45 -1.98
N LEU A 78 -29.06 15.50 -2.48
CA LEU A 78 -28.19 16.67 -2.35
C LEU A 78 -28.49 17.77 -3.38
N GLY A 79 -29.30 17.49 -4.41
CA GLY A 79 -29.80 18.48 -5.36
C GLY A 79 -28.76 19.12 -6.28
N GLY A 80 -27.57 18.54 -6.41
CA GLY A 80 -26.49 19.14 -7.20
C GLY A 80 -25.43 18.13 -7.65
N ALA A 81 -24.48 17.82 -6.77
CA ALA A 81 -23.35 16.98 -7.13
C ALA A 81 -23.75 15.52 -7.42
N ARG A 82 -23.05 14.88 -8.37
CA ARG A 82 -23.13 13.43 -8.60
C ARG A 82 -22.20 12.71 -7.63
N ILE A 83 -22.77 11.89 -6.74
CA ILE A 83 -21.99 11.15 -5.74
C ILE A 83 -21.64 9.76 -6.25
N TYR A 84 -20.34 9.49 -6.36
CA TYR A 84 -19.81 8.18 -6.71
C TYR A 84 -19.16 7.53 -5.49
N LEU A 85 -19.46 6.24 -5.29
CA LEU A 85 -18.88 5.44 -4.22
C LEU A 85 -17.81 4.52 -4.80
N LYS A 86 -16.57 4.66 -4.33
CA LYS A 86 -15.51 3.68 -4.61
C LYS A 86 -15.72 2.47 -3.70
N ARG A 87 -16.17 1.36 -4.28
CA ARG A 87 -16.72 0.21 -3.55
C ARG A 87 -15.67 -0.71 -2.93
N GLU A 88 -14.78 -0.18 -2.09
CA GLU A 88 -13.80 -0.99 -1.35
C GLU A 88 -14.47 -1.94 -0.33
N ASP A 89 -15.74 -1.70 0.00
CA ASP A 89 -16.58 -2.64 0.77
C ASP A 89 -16.78 -3.99 0.07
N LEU A 90 -16.58 -4.04 -1.25
CA LEU A 90 -16.68 -5.27 -2.05
C LEU A 90 -15.36 -6.04 -2.17
N ALA A 91 -14.25 -5.48 -1.66
CA ALA A 91 -13.00 -6.23 -1.61
C ALA A 91 -13.15 -7.42 -0.65
N HIS A 92 -12.47 -8.54 -0.90
CA HIS A 92 -12.43 -9.66 0.03
C HIS A 92 -12.04 -9.18 1.44
N SER A 93 -12.67 -9.72 2.49
CA SER A 93 -12.70 -9.21 3.89
C SER A 93 -13.53 -7.94 4.17
N GLY A 94 -14.11 -7.30 3.14
CA GLY A 94 -15.09 -6.20 3.29
C GLY A 94 -14.48 -4.81 3.52
N ALA A 95 -13.17 -4.65 3.36
CA ALA A 95 -12.50 -3.36 3.54
C ALA A 95 -11.22 -3.24 2.73
N HIS A 96 -10.78 -1.99 2.51
CA HIS A 96 -9.55 -1.68 1.79
C HIS A 96 -8.26 -2.18 2.48
N LYS A 97 -8.32 -2.57 3.76
CA LYS A 97 -7.16 -3.05 4.55
C LYS A 97 -6.50 -4.29 3.94
N ILE A 98 -7.27 -5.14 3.24
CA ILE A 98 -6.75 -6.34 2.58
C ILE A 98 -5.68 -6.03 1.53
N ASN A 99 -5.76 -4.88 0.85
CA ASN A 99 -4.79 -4.48 -0.16
C ASN A 99 -3.38 -4.36 0.45
N ASN A 100 -3.28 -3.73 1.63
CA ASN A 100 -2.03 -3.57 2.35
C ASN A 100 -1.59 -4.90 3.01
N ALA A 101 -2.51 -5.60 3.68
CA ALA A 101 -2.21 -6.84 4.38
C ALA A 101 -1.63 -7.91 3.44
N LEU A 102 -2.19 -8.03 2.23
CA LEU A 102 -1.71 -8.97 1.22
C LEU A 102 -0.29 -8.63 0.74
N GLY A 103 -0.02 -7.35 0.44
CA GLY A 103 1.32 -6.90 0.04
C GLY A 103 2.36 -7.15 1.13
N GLN A 104 2.03 -6.85 2.39
CA GLN A 104 2.93 -7.11 3.52
C GLN A 104 3.14 -8.60 3.79
N ALA A 105 2.11 -9.44 3.59
CA ALA A 105 2.24 -10.88 3.73
C ALA A 105 3.17 -11.48 2.66
N LEU A 106 3.06 -11.02 1.40
CA LEU A 106 3.99 -11.41 0.34
C LEU A 106 5.42 -10.94 0.64
N LEU A 107 5.58 -9.69 1.08
CA LEU A 107 6.88 -9.13 1.48
C LEU A 107 7.53 -9.97 2.59
N ALA A 108 6.79 -10.28 3.66
CA ALA A 108 7.27 -11.11 4.76
C ALA A 108 7.70 -12.51 4.28
N ARG A 109 6.95 -13.11 3.36
CA ARG A 109 7.29 -14.40 2.75
C ARG A 109 8.59 -14.30 1.93
N SER A 110 8.76 -13.25 1.13
CA SER A 110 9.99 -13.01 0.35
C SER A 110 11.20 -12.74 1.25
N MET A 111 11.00 -12.14 2.43
CA MET A 111 12.01 -11.98 3.47
C MET A 111 12.29 -13.27 4.27
N GLY A 112 11.66 -14.42 3.92
CA GLY A 112 11.83 -15.70 4.61
C GLY A 112 11.20 -15.77 6.01
N LYS A 113 10.37 -14.79 6.38
CA LYS A 113 9.72 -14.76 7.68
C LYS A 113 8.56 -15.77 7.70
N ARG A 114 8.47 -16.55 8.78
CA ARG A 114 7.45 -17.62 8.95
C ARG A 114 6.33 -17.24 9.92
N ARG A 115 6.40 -16.04 10.48
CA ARG A 115 5.45 -15.54 11.49
C ARG A 115 5.19 -14.07 11.24
N ILE A 116 3.91 -13.70 11.17
CA ILE A 116 3.44 -12.33 11.10
C ILE A 116 2.77 -12.00 12.44
N ILE A 117 3.08 -10.83 12.97
CA ILE A 117 2.38 -10.25 14.12
C ILE A 117 1.67 -8.99 13.64
N ALA A 118 0.51 -8.73 14.21
CA ALA A 118 -0.24 -7.51 13.98
C ALA A 118 -1.02 -7.19 15.26
N GLU A 119 -1.14 -5.90 15.57
CA GLU A 119 -2.20 -5.42 16.45
C GLU A 119 -3.52 -5.27 15.68
N THR A 120 -4.63 -5.19 16.41
CA THR A 120 -5.93 -4.90 15.82
C THR A 120 -6.42 -3.53 16.28
N GLY A 121 -6.74 -2.68 15.31
CA GLY A 121 -7.49 -1.44 15.50
C GLY A 121 -8.70 -1.48 14.59
N ALA A 122 -9.83 -1.93 15.14
CA ALA A 122 -11.15 -1.76 14.52
C ALA A 122 -11.71 -0.40 14.91
#